data_AF-A0A2V9XRA8-F1
#
_entry.id   AF-A0A2V9XRA8-F1
#
_cell.length_a   1.000
_cell.length_b   1.000
_cell.length_c   1.000
_cell.angle_alpha   90.00
_cell.angle_beta   90.00
_cell.angle_gamma   90.00
#
_symmetry.space_group_name_H-M   'P 1'
#
loop_
_entity.id
_entity.type
_entity.pdbx_description
1 polymer ?
#
loop_
_entity_poly.entity_id
_entity_poly.type
_entity_poly.pdbx_seq_one_letter_code
_entity_poly.pdbx_strand_id
1 'polypeptide(L)'
;MNSTLKISFLSTALAILALPLVAQNTNTPAPVTGESIQDRKENQQDRIANGVKSGELTAGETTNLEKKEATVNQEERDMRKLDNGKLTTADKKTLTQQQNQMSKQIYQDKHNSAVQNTDPKSEVGKRAENQQDRIGQGIKSGQLTAGEAAHLENNEAKINHEVRNDRAANGGKLNPQERAKVNRQQNRQSRQIYRDKHNGRHQ
;
A
#
# COMPACT_ATOMS: atom_id res chain seq x y z
N MET A 1 1.16 -32.21 88.85
CA MET A 1 0.16 -31.39 88.13
C MET A 1 0.15 -31.81 86.68
N ASN A 2 -0.91 -32.30 86.08
CA ASN A 2 -1.84 -33.39 86.38
C ASN A 2 -2.23 -33.94 85.00
N SER A 3 -2.28 -35.26 84.85
CA SER A 3 -2.72 -35.99 83.66
C SER A 3 -4.19 -35.74 83.29
N THR A 4 -4.57 -36.04 82.04
CA THR A 4 -5.75 -36.83 81.57
C THR A 4 -6.24 -36.30 80.22
N LEU A 5 -6.88 -37.03 79.30
CA LEU A 5 -6.99 -38.42 78.89
C LEU A 5 -7.79 -38.37 77.56
N LYS A 6 -7.61 -39.38 76.70
CA LYS A 6 -8.10 -39.51 75.32
C LYS A 6 -9.63 -39.50 75.16
N ILE A 7 -10.15 -39.02 74.02
CA ILE A 7 -11.30 -39.62 73.32
C ILE A 7 -11.10 -39.48 71.79
N SER A 8 -11.05 -40.63 71.09
CA SER A 8 -11.22 -40.73 69.64
C SER A 8 -12.70 -40.81 69.29
N PHE A 9 -13.13 -40.14 68.23
CA PHE A 9 -14.28 -40.55 67.43
C PHE A 9 -13.89 -40.57 65.95
N LEU A 10 -14.07 -41.74 65.33
CA LEU A 10 -14.15 -41.91 63.88
C LEU A 10 -15.42 -41.22 63.36
N SER A 11 -15.35 -40.53 62.23
CA SER A 11 -16.20 -40.83 61.07
C SER A 11 -15.82 -39.97 59.85
N THR A 12 -15.88 -40.63 58.71
CA THR A 12 -15.59 -40.23 57.34
C THR A 12 -16.48 -39.13 56.79
N ALA A 13 -15.92 -38.21 55.99
CA ALA A 13 -16.60 -37.68 54.80
C ALA A 13 -15.59 -37.15 53.79
N LEU A 14 -15.59 -37.81 52.62
CA LEU A 14 -14.93 -37.45 51.38
C LEU A 14 -15.55 -36.15 50.84
N ALA A 15 -14.75 -35.12 50.57
CA ALA A 15 -15.16 -34.00 49.73
C ALA A 15 -13.96 -33.56 48.88
N ILE A 16 -13.84 -34.16 47.70
CA ILE A 16 -12.97 -33.70 46.62
C ILE A 16 -13.55 -32.34 46.18
N LEU A 17 -12.88 -31.25 46.55
CA LEU A 17 -13.23 -29.93 46.07
C LEU A 17 -12.75 -29.79 44.62
N ALA A 18 -13.59 -30.22 43.68
CA ALA A 18 -13.43 -29.90 42.27
C ALA A 18 -13.62 -28.39 42.10
N LEU A 19 -12.53 -27.67 41.85
CA LEU A 19 -12.58 -26.27 41.45
C LEU A 19 -13.29 -26.17 40.09
N PRO A 20 -14.28 -25.27 39.93
CA PRO A 20 -14.87 -25.03 38.63
C PRO A 20 -13.80 -24.39 37.72
N LEU A 21 -13.47 -25.07 36.61
CA LEU A 21 -12.81 -24.40 35.49
C LEU A 21 -13.75 -23.31 35.00
N VAL A 22 -13.38 -22.05 35.23
CA VAL A 22 -13.98 -20.93 34.51
C VAL A 22 -13.50 -21.08 33.07
N ALA A 23 -14.38 -21.54 32.19
CA ALA A 23 -14.20 -21.44 30.76
C ALA A 23 -14.00 -19.96 30.41
N GLN A 24 -12.76 -19.57 30.16
CA GLN A 24 -12.47 -18.27 29.58
C GLN A 24 -13.08 -18.29 28.18
N ASN A 25 -14.24 -17.63 28.03
CA ASN A 25 -14.79 -17.23 26.74
C ASN A 25 -13.76 -16.32 26.07
N THR A 26 -12.83 -16.92 25.36
CA THR A 26 -12.08 -16.24 24.32
C THR A 26 -13.05 -16.08 23.14
N ASN A 27 -13.90 -15.05 23.25
CA ASN A 27 -14.44 -14.37 22.07
C ASN A 27 -13.24 -13.80 21.30
N THR A 28 -12.53 -14.69 20.63
CA THR A 28 -11.54 -14.35 19.63
C THR A 28 -12.37 -13.77 18.49
N PRO A 29 -12.23 -12.48 18.16
CA PRO A 29 -12.86 -11.97 16.95
C PRO A 29 -12.42 -12.88 15.82
N ALA A 30 -13.39 -13.44 15.08
CA ALA A 30 -13.12 -14.28 13.95
C ALA A 30 -12.05 -13.61 13.05
N PRO A 31 -11.03 -14.34 12.59
CA PRO A 31 -10.07 -13.80 11.64
C PRO A 31 -10.87 -13.28 10.45
N VAL A 32 -10.75 -11.98 10.23
CA VAL A 32 -11.39 -11.26 9.14
C VAL A 32 -10.91 -11.93 7.85
N THR A 33 -11.84 -12.56 7.12
CA THR A 33 -11.82 -13.01 5.71
C THR A 33 -10.45 -13.41 5.14
N GLY A 34 -10.30 -14.68 4.72
CA GLY A 34 -9.07 -15.40 4.30
C GLY A 34 -8.18 -14.84 3.19
N GLU A 35 -8.14 -13.53 3.01
CA GLU A 35 -7.19 -12.76 2.22
C GLU A 35 -5.92 -12.52 3.06
N SER A 36 -4.77 -12.92 2.55
CA SER A 36 -3.47 -12.73 3.19
C SER A 36 -3.04 -11.26 3.16
N ILE A 37 -2.05 -10.88 3.97
CA ILE A 37 -1.44 -9.54 3.91
C ILE A 37 -0.87 -9.28 2.52
N GLN A 38 -0.42 -10.33 1.82
CA GLN A 38 0.10 -10.24 0.47
C GLN A 38 -0.99 -9.89 -0.55
N ASP A 39 -2.12 -10.62 -0.53
CA ASP A 39 -3.26 -10.35 -1.43
C ASP A 39 -3.77 -8.91 -1.26
N ARG A 40 -3.80 -8.40 -0.02
CA ARG A 40 -4.18 -7.01 0.28
C ARG A 40 -3.24 -5.99 -0.33
N LYS A 41 -1.95 -6.27 -0.40
CA LYS A 41 -0.94 -5.38 -1.00
C LYS A 41 -1.12 -5.34 -2.51
N GLU A 42 -1.29 -6.51 -3.12
CA GLU A 42 -1.56 -6.62 -4.57
C GLU A 42 -2.84 -5.85 -4.94
N ASN A 43 -3.92 -6.02 -4.18
CA ASN A 43 -5.16 -5.26 -4.39
C ASN A 43 -4.99 -3.74 -4.23
N GLN A 44 -4.08 -3.28 -3.38
CA GLN A 44 -3.80 -1.85 -3.22
C GLN A 44 -3.00 -1.30 -4.40
N GLN A 45 -1.98 -2.02 -4.83
CA GLN A 45 -1.20 -1.72 -6.01
C GLN A 45 -2.07 -1.65 -7.27
N ASP A 46 -2.98 -2.61 -7.46
CA ASP A 46 -3.95 -2.59 -8.56
C ASP A 46 -4.85 -1.35 -8.52
N ARG A 47 -5.30 -0.93 -7.33
CA ARG A 47 -6.15 0.26 -7.18
C ARG A 47 -5.39 1.55 -7.43
N ILE A 48 -4.12 1.64 -6.99
CA ILE A 48 -3.23 2.76 -7.27
C ILE A 48 -2.98 2.86 -8.77
N ALA A 49 -2.57 1.76 -9.40
CA ALA A 49 -2.34 1.70 -10.85
C ALA A 49 -3.60 2.09 -11.65
N ASN A 50 -4.77 1.58 -11.25
CA ASN A 50 -6.03 1.96 -11.88
C ASN A 50 -6.39 3.43 -11.69
N GLY A 51 -6.16 3.99 -10.49
CA GLY A 51 -6.42 5.41 -10.22
C GLY A 51 -5.50 6.34 -11.00
N VAL A 52 -4.24 5.94 -11.17
CA VAL A 52 -3.28 6.64 -12.03
C VAL A 52 -3.73 6.57 -13.49
N LYS A 53 -4.08 5.37 -13.98
CA LYS A 53 -4.55 5.15 -15.36
C LYS A 53 -5.81 5.95 -15.69
N SER A 54 -6.78 5.99 -14.79
CA SER A 54 -8.04 6.75 -14.97
C SER A 54 -7.87 8.26 -14.75
N GLY A 55 -6.73 8.69 -14.23
CA GLY A 55 -6.48 10.09 -13.84
C GLY A 55 -7.17 10.52 -12.54
N GLU A 56 -7.79 9.57 -11.83
CA GLU A 56 -8.39 9.70 -10.49
C GLU A 56 -7.34 9.91 -9.40
N LEU A 57 -6.09 9.49 -9.61
CA LEU A 57 -4.97 9.80 -8.73
C LEU A 57 -4.01 10.76 -9.40
N THR A 58 -3.69 11.83 -8.69
CA THR A 58 -2.58 12.70 -9.06
C THR A 58 -1.25 12.00 -8.76
N ALA A 59 -0.18 12.42 -9.45
CA ALA A 59 1.14 11.86 -9.20
C ALA A 59 1.66 12.17 -7.78
N GLY A 60 1.21 13.26 -7.17
CA GLY A 60 1.51 13.60 -5.78
C GLY A 60 0.84 12.62 -4.81
N GLU A 61 -0.44 12.32 -5.00
CA GLU A 61 -1.17 11.31 -4.22
C GLU A 61 -0.55 9.93 -4.40
N THR A 62 -0.28 9.55 -5.64
CA THR A 62 0.39 8.29 -5.99
C THR A 62 1.72 8.15 -5.26
N THR A 63 2.58 9.17 -5.32
CA THR A 63 3.87 9.17 -4.61
C THR A 63 3.70 9.03 -3.09
N ASN A 64 2.67 9.65 -2.51
CA ASN A 64 2.40 9.55 -1.07
C ASN A 64 1.88 8.16 -0.68
N LEU A 65 1.03 7.55 -1.52
CA LEU A 65 0.53 6.19 -1.35
C LEU A 65 1.66 5.17 -1.42
N GLU A 66 2.52 5.26 -2.44
CA GLU A 66 3.70 4.39 -2.60
C GLU A 66 4.68 4.47 -1.42
N LYS A 67 4.92 5.67 -0.90
CA LYS A 67 5.77 5.85 0.30
C LYS A 67 5.18 5.17 1.54
N LYS A 68 3.86 5.28 1.73
CA LYS A 68 3.17 4.62 2.84
C LYS A 68 3.25 3.10 2.69
N GLU A 69 3.08 2.59 1.48
CA GLU A 69 3.22 1.16 1.22
C GLU A 69 4.63 0.64 1.46
N ALA A 70 5.65 1.36 0.99
CA ALA A 70 7.03 1.02 1.26
C ALA A 70 7.34 0.97 2.76
N THR A 71 6.75 1.88 3.54
CA THR A 71 6.89 1.92 5.01
C THR A 71 6.27 0.69 5.66
N VAL A 72 5.02 0.35 5.31
CA VAL A 72 4.34 -0.85 5.85
C VAL A 72 5.07 -2.14 5.45
N ASN A 73 5.61 -2.20 4.22
CA ASN A 73 6.41 -3.32 3.75
C ASN A 73 7.73 -3.46 4.53
N GLN A 74 8.35 -2.35 4.91
CA GLN A 74 9.54 -2.36 5.74
C GLN A 74 9.21 -2.84 7.15
N GLU A 75 8.13 -2.34 7.75
CA GLU A 75 7.66 -2.76 9.07
C GLU A 75 7.33 -4.27 9.10
N GLU A 76 6.65 -4.80 8.08
CA GLU A 76 6.40 -6.23 7.94
C GLU A 76 7.70 -7.05 7.94
N ARG A 77 8.72 -6.60 7.18
CA ARG A 77 10.03 -7.27 7.14
C ARG A 77 10.70 -7.26 8.50
N ASP A 78 10.61 -6.16 9.23
CA ASP A 78 11.26 -6.03 10.53
C ASP A 78 10.53 -6.85 11.61
N MET A 79 9.20 -6.87 11.62
CA MET A 79 8.41 -7.79 12.45
C MET A 79 8.80 -9.25 12.20
N ARG A 80 8.91 -9.65 10.93
CA ARG A 80 9.37 -11.00 10.58
C ARG A 80 10.76 -11.33 11.11
N LYS A 81 11.70 -10.39 11.06
CA LYS A 81 13.06 -10.61 11.57
C LYS A 81 13.09 -10.84 13.08
N LEU A 82 12.18 -10.21 13.82
CA LEU A 82 12.08 -10.37 15.27
C LEU A 82 11.58 -11.77 15.66
N ASP A 83 10.74 -12.38 14.83
CA ASP A 83 10.07 -13.66 15.12
C ASP A 83 10.48 -14.79 14.15
N ASN A 84 11.77 -14.94 13.88
CA ASN A 84 12.34 -16.02 13.05
C ASN A 84 11.65 -16.20 11.68
N GLY A 85 11.34 -15.08 11.02
CA GLY A 85 10.67 -15.02 9.72
C GLY A 85 9.13 -15.05 9.79
N LYS A 86 8.53 -15.21 10.98
CA LYS A 86 7.09 -15.34 11.17
C LYS A 86 6.48 -14.02 11.63
N LEU A 87 5.18 -13.87 11.43
CA LEU A 87 4.40 -12.77 12.01
C LEU A 87 3.57 -13.32 13.16
N THR A 88 3.65 -12.68 14.31
CA THR A 88 2.79 -12.97 15.46
C THR A 88 1.35 -12.54 15.19
N THR A 89 0.43 -12.94 16.07
CA THR A 89 -0.96 -12.47 16.00
C THR A 89 -1.07 -10.95 16.19
N ALA A 90 -0.19 -10.36 17.02
CA ALA A 90 -0.15 -8.92 17.23
C ALA A 90 0.32 -8.18 15.96
N ASP A 91 1.40 -8.66 15.32
CA ASP A 91 1.92 -8.08 14.09
C ASP A 91 0.89 -8.11 12.97
N LYS A 92 0.23 -9.26 12.79
CA LYS A 92 -0.84 -9.40 11.79
C LYS A 92 -1.97 -8.40 12.03
N LYS A 93 -2.34 -8.16 13.29
CA LYS A 93 -3.37 -7.18 13.65
C LYS A 93 -2.91 -5.77 13.30
N THR A 94 -1.69 -5.38 13.66
CA THR A 94 -1.11 -4.07 13.35
C THR A 94 -1.03 -3.83 11.85
N LEU A 95 -0.44 -4.77 11.09
CA LEU A 95 -0.35 -4.69 9.64
C LEU A 95 -1.73 -4.62 8.99
N THR A 96 -2.69 -5.43 9.45
CA THR A 96 -4.07 -5.38 8.93
C THR A 96 -4.70 -4.00 9.15
N GLN A 97 -4.49 -3.37 10.30
CA GLN A 97 -5.01 -2.02 10.57
C GLN A 97 -4.38 -0.97 9.66
N GLN A 98 -3.06 -1.03 9.46
CA GLN A 98 -2.34 -0.12 8.57
C GLN A 98 -2.79 -0.29 7.12
N GLN A 99 -2.91 -1.53 6.64
CA GLN A 99 -3.41 -1.84 5.29
C GLN A 99 -4.86 -1.35 5.10
N ASN A 100 -5.72 -1.47 6.12
CA ASN A 100 -7.07 -0.90 6.07
C ASN A 100 -7.07 0.64 6.00
N GLN A 101 -6.17 1.30 6.73
CA GLN A 101 -6.01 2.75 6.67
C GLN A 101 -5.53 3.21 5.29
N MET A 102 -4.56 2.49 4.70
CA MET A 102 -4.07 2.76 3.35
C MET A 102 -5.16 2.54 2.30
N SER A 103 -5.93 1.46 2.42
CA SER A 103 -7.08 1.20 1.56
C SER A 103 -8.10 2.34 1.56
N LYS A 104 -8.38 2.93 2.74
CA LYS A 104 -9.24 4.13 2.86
C LYS A 104 -8.63 5.35 2.18
N GLN A 105 -7.32 5.58 2.36
CA GLN A 105 -6.63 6.68 1.70
C GLN A 105 -6.69 6.55 0.17
N ILE A 106 -6.39 5.36 -0.38
CA ILE A 106 -6.48 5.11 -1.83
C ILE A 106 -7.90 5.41 -2.33
N TYR A 107 -8.92 5.05 -1.57
CA TYR A 107 -10.30 5.37 -1.93
C TYR A 107 -10.55 6.87 -1.91
N GLN A 108 -10.13 7.57 -0.85
CA GLN A 108 -10.28 9.02 -0.72
C GLN A 108 -9.57 9.77 -1.85
N ASP A 109 -8.32 9.40 -2.14
CA ASP A 109 -7.53 10.04 -3.18
C ASP A 109 -8.15 9.79 -4.57
N LYS A 110 -8.62 8.56 -4.86
CA LYS A 110 -9.32 8.25 -6.14
C LYS A 110 -10.65 8.98 -6.33
N HIS A 111 -11.33 9.32 -5.25
CA HIS A 111 -12.68 9.91 -5.29
C HIS A 111 -12.69 11.38 -4.88
N ASN A 112 -11.53 11.99 -4.68
CA ASN A 112 -11.47 13.42 -4.46
C ASN A 112 -11.66 14.15 -5.80
N SER A 113 -11.79 15.47 -5.75
CA SER A 113 -11.96 16.29 -6.97
C SER A 113 -10.63 16.62 -7.67
N ALA A 114 -9.51 16.11 -7.17
CA ALA A 114 -8.20 16.31 -7.77
C ALA A 114 -8.02 15.32 -8.92
N VAL A 115 -7.96 15.84 -10.15
CA VAL A 115 -7.76 15.02 -11.35
C VAL A 115 -6.45 15.39 -12.05
N GLN A 116 -5.81 14.39 -12.65
CA GLN A 116 -4.70 14.61 -13.61
C GLN A 116 -5.26 15.35 -14.84
N ASN A 117 -5.17 16.68 -14.83
CA ASN A 117 -5.52 17.46 -16.03
C ASN A 117 -4.40 17.33 -17.09
N THR A 118 -4.54 16.36 -17.99
CA THR A 118 -3.83 16.29 -19.27
C THR A 118 -4.87 16.24 -20.38
N ASP A 119 -5.11 17.33 -21.11
CA ASP A 119 -5.97 17.32 -22.31
C ASP A 119 -5.58 16.17 -23.28
N PRO A 120 -6.35 15.07 -23.32
CA PRO A 120 -5.96 13.83 -24.00
C PRO A 120 -6.08 13.96 -25.52
N LYS A 121 -6.71 15.03 -26.03
CA LYS A 121 -6.82 15.28 -27.48
C LYS A 121 -5.51 15.74 -28.10
N SER A 122 -4.55 16.19 -27.29
CA SER A 122 -3.24 16.64 -27.75
C SER A 122 -2.24 15.47 -27.86
N GLU A 123 -1.28 15.56 -28.80
CA GLU A 123 -0.16 14.61 -28.90
C GLU A 123 0.60 14.43 -27.58
N VAL A 124 0.73 15.52 -26.80
CA VAL A 124 1.35 15.49 -25.46
C VAL A 124 0.49 14.69 -24.48
N GLY A 125 -0.84 14.85 -24.52
CA GLY A 125 -1.77 14.07 -23.68
C GLY A 125 -1.71 12.59 -23.99
N LYS A 126 -1.77 12.20 -25.27
CA LYS A 126 -1.63 10.79 -25.70
C LYS A 126 -0.29 10.17 -25.26
N ARG A 127 0.79 10.96 -25.28
CA ARG A 127 2.11 10.50 -24.82
C ARG A 127 2.16 10.31 -23.30
N ALA A 128 1.53 11.20 -22.53
CA ALA A 128 1.41 11.03 -21.09
C ALA A 128 0.65 9.75 -20.75
N GLU A 129 -0.50 9.53 -21.40
CA GLU A 129 -1.31 8.31 -21.25
C GLU A 129 -0.51 7.03 -21.58
N ASN A 130 0.18 7.00 -22.72
CA ASN A 130 1.02 5.85 -23.10
C ASN A 130 2.14 5.56 -22.08
N GLN A 131 2.67 6.57 -21.41
CA GLN A 131 3.69 6.39 -20.38
C GLN A 131 3.11 5.83 -19.11
N GLN A 132 1.93 6.31 -18.72
CA GLN A 132 1.18 5.79 -17.59
C GLN A 132 0.82 4.31 -17.77
N ASP A 133 0.32 3.94 -18.95
CA ASP A 133 0.05 2.53 -19.27
C ASP A 133 1.32 1.66 -19.17
N ARG A 134 2.48 2.16 -19.60
CA ARG A 134 3.74 1.41 -19.54
C ARG A 134 4.28 1.26 -18.13
N ILE A 135 4.11 2.28 -17.28
CA ILE A 135 4.48 2.22 -15.86
C ILE A 135 3.57 1.23 -15.15
N GLY A 136 2.24 1.34 -15.32
CA GLY A 136 1.27 0.40 -14.76
C GLY A 136 1.51 -1.05 -15.20
N GLN A 137 1.79 -1.28 -16.49
CA GLN A 137 2.19 -2.60 -16.99
C GLN A 137 3.51 -3.10 -16.38
N GLY A 138 4.48 -2.20 -16.18
CA GLY A 138 5.76 -2.53 -15.57
C GLY A 138 5.60 -2.98 -14.12
N ILE A 139 4.78 -2.28 -13.33
CA ILE A 139 4.41 -2.68 -11.96
C ILE A 139 3.72 -4.04 -11.99
N LYS A 140 2.65 -4.17 -12.79
CA LYS A 140 1.84 -5.39 -12.87
C LYS A 140 2.63 -6.64 -13.26
N SER A 141 3.63 -6.48 -14.14
CA SER A 141 4.48 -7.58 -14.59
C SER A 141 5.69 -7.84 -13.67
N GLY A 142 5.87 -7.04 -12.62
CA GLY A 142 7.07 -7.07 -11.79
C GLY A 142 8.34 -6.60 -12.51
N GLN A 143 8.22 -5.99 -13.70
CA GLN A 143 9.33 -5.43 -14.46
C GLN A 143 9.79 -4.08 -13.90
N LEU A 144 8.96 -3.40 -13.10
CA LEU A 144 9.34 -2.21 -12.36
C LEU A 144 9.21 -2.50 -10.88
N THR A 145 10.24 -2.16 -10.12
CA THR A 145 10.12 -2.07 -8.67
C THR A 145 9.26 -0.87 -8.28
N ALA A 146 8.65 -0.89 -7.09
CA ALA A 146 7.88 0.26 -6.57
C ALA A 146 8.71 1.56 -6.54
N GLY A 147 10.01 1.47 -6.23
CA GLY A 147 10.90 2.63 -6.24
C GLY A 147 11.14 3.22 -7.64
N GLU A 148 11.28 2.36 -8.65
CA GLU A 148 11.44 2.78 -10.05
C GLU A 148 10.14 3.37 -10.59
N ALA A 149 9.01 2.72 -10.33
CA ALA A 149 7.70 3.26 -10.65
C ALA A 149 7.50 4.64 -10.02
N ALA A 150 7.77 4.80 -8.72
CA ALA A 150 7.65 6.09 -8.04
C ALA A 150 8.56 7.17 -8.66
N HIS A 151 9.79 6.82 -9.04
CA HIS A 151 10.68 7.78 -9.73
C HIS A 151 10.12 8.20 -11.10
N LEU A 152 9.64 7.23 -11.89
CA LEU A 152 9.03 7.48 -13.19
C LEU A 152 7.77 8.37 -13.05
N GLU A 153 6.91 8.10 -12.07
CA GLU A 153 5.73 8.92 -11.79
C GLU A 153 6.10 10.35 -11.39
N ASN A 154 7.12 10.53 -10.56
CA ASN A 154 7.60 11.87 -10.18
C ASN A 154 8.09 12.69 -11.38
N ASN A 155 8.69 12.04 -12.38
CA ASN A 155 9.09 12.71 -13.61
C ASN A 155 7.88 13.10 -14.45
N GLU A 156 6.89 12.21 -14.61
CA GLU A 156 5.66 12.50 -15.36
C GLU A 156 4.88 13.64 -14.70
N ALA A 157 4.82 13.66 -13.36
CA ALA A 157 4.23 14.74 -12.58
C ALA A 157 4.81 16.12 -12.92
N LYS A 158 6.14 16.20 -13.00
CA LYS A 158 6.85 17.45 -13.31
C LYS A 158 6.54 17.91 -14.73
N ILE A 159 6.50 16.99 -15.69
CA ILE A 159 6.14 17.30 -17.08
C ILE A 159 4.69 17.79 -17.15
N ASN A 160 3.76 17.12 -16.47
CA ASN A 160 2.35 17.52 -16.44
C ASN A 160 2.15 18.89 -15.78
N HIS A 161 2.89 19.18 -14.70
CA HIS A 161 2.87 20.50 -14.06
C HIS A 161 3.42 21.59 -15.00
N GLU A 162 4.52 21.34 -15.69
CA GLU A 162 5.07 22.26 -16.70
C GLU A 162 4.05 22.52 -17.82
N VAL A 163 3.47 21.47 -18.40
CA VAL A 163 2.45 21.56 -19.45
C VAL A 163 1.25 22.38 -18.99
N ARG A 164 0.81 22.22 -17.74
CA ARG A 164 -0.30 22.98 -17.17
C ARG A 164 0.02 24.47 -17.06
N ASN A 165 1.21 24.81 -16.57
CA ASN A 165 1.63 26.20 -16.42
C ASN A 165 1.81 26.89 -17.77
N ASP A 166 2.45 26.22 -18.72
CA ASP A 166 2.66 26.73 -20.07
C ASP A 166 1.31 26.97 -20.77
N ARG A 167 0.35 26.03 -20.65
CA ARG A 167 -1.00 26.24 -21.18
C ARG A 167 -1.72 27.40 -20.50
N ALA A 168 -1.63 27.52 -19.18
CA ALA A 168 -2.25 28.61 -18.44
C ALA A 168 -1.71 29.98 -18.91
N ALA A 169 -0.40 30.08 -19.15
CA ALA A 169 0.24 31.28 -19.67
C ALA A 169 -0.17 31.63 -21.11
N ASN A 170 -0.53 30.64 -21.92
CA ASN A 170 -0.79 30.78 -23.36
C ASN A 170 -2.27 30.55 -23.74
N GLY A 171 -3.21 30.87 -22.84
CA GLY A 171 -4.65 30.80 -23.16
C GLY A 171 -5.17 29.39 -23.42
N GLY A 172 -4.60 28.39 -22.72
CA GLY A 172 -5.00 26.98 -22.77
C GLY A 172 -4.23 26.12 -23.77
N LYS A 173 -3.21 26.65 -24.46
CA LYS A 173 -2.48 25.93 -25.53
C LYS A 173 -0.97 25.97 -25.29
N LEU A 174 -0.23 24.97 -25.77
CA LEU A 174 1.23 25.04 -25.83
C LEU A 174 1.66 25.72 -27.12
N ASN A 175 2.63 26.64 -27.04
CA ASN A 175 3.29 27.19 -28.22
C ASN A 175 4.25 26.15 -28.87
N PRO A 176 4.77 26.40 -30.08
CA PRO A 176 5.63 25.45 -30.78
C PRO A 176 6.91 25.07 -30.00
N GLN A 177 7.53 26.02 -29.31
CA GLN A 177 8.77 25.84 -28.55
C GLN A 177 8.55 24.98 -27.31
N GLU A 178 7.50 25.26 -26.53
CA GLU A 178 7.06 24.48 -25.37
C GLU A 178 6.70 23.06 -25.78
N ARG A 179 5.96 22.90 -26.87
CA ARG A 179 5.61 21.58 -27.40
C ARG A 179 6.85 20.78 -27.77
N ALA A 180 7.86 21.40 -28.39
CA ALA A 180 9.13 20.74 -28.70
C ALA A 180 9.92 20.39 -27.43
N LYS A 181 9.89 21.23 -26.40
CA LYS A 181 10.51 20.97 -25.09
C LYS A 181 9.85 19.77 -24.39
N VAL A 182 8.53 19.80 -24.25
CA VAL A 182 7.75 18.71 -23.64
C VAL A 182 7.92 17.42 -24.41
N ASN A 183 7.90 17.44 -25.76
CA ASN A 183 8.17 16.25 -26.55
C ASN A 183 9.56 15.65 -26.28
N ARG A 184 10.59 16.48 -26.08
CA ARG A 184 11.93 15.99 -25.71
C ARG A 184 11.93 15.39 -24.30
N GLN A 185 11.22 15.98 -23.35
CA GLN A 185 11.08 15.43 -21.99
C GLN A 185 10.35 14.07 -22.02
N GLN A 186 9.22 13.98 -22.71
CA GLN A 186 8.49 12.71 -22.89
C GLN A 186 9.34 11.64 -23.59
N ASN A 187 10.19 12.01 -24.55
CA ASN A 187 11.13 11.08 -25.18
C ASN A 187 12.24 10.59 -24.22
N ARG A 188 12.64 11.40 -23.23
CA ARG A 188 13.61 11.00 -22.20
C ARG A 188 12.95 10.06 -21.21
N GLN A 189 11.77 10.43 -20.74
CA GLN A 189 10.97 9.62 -19.82
C GLN A 189 10.63 8.26 -20.44
N SER A 190 10.18 8.23 -21.70
CA SER A 190 9.93 6.98 -22.41
C SER A 190 11.14 6.04 -22.46
N ARG A 191 12.35 6.57 -22.69
CA ARG A 191 13.60 5.79 -22.65
C ARG A 191 13.91 5.31 -21.24
N GLN A 192 13.62 6.12 -20.23
CA GLN A 192 13.83 5.72 -18.84
C GLN A 192 12.89 4.58 -18.45
N ILE A 193 11.60 4.68 -18.74
CA ILE A 193 10.63 3.59 -18.53
C ILE A 193 11.12 2.30 -19.21
N TYR A 194 11.67 2.39 -20.42
CA TYR A 194 12.21 1.21 -21.10
C TYR A 194 13.40 0.62 -20.34
N ARG A 195 14.37 1.45 -19.94
CA ARG A 195 15.54 0.97 -19.19
C ARG A 195 15.13 0.34 -17.86
N ASP A 196 14.27 0.99 -17.10
CA ASP A 196 13.85 0.53 -15.79
C ASP A 196 13.09 -0.81 -15.91
N LYS A 197 12.22 -0.96 -16.92
CA LYS A 197 11.55 -2.25 -17.22
C LYS A 197 12.48 -3.40 -17.60
N HIS A 198 13.70 -3.12 -18.05
CA HIS A 198 14.64 -4.11 -18.60
C HIS A 198 15.96 -4.17 -17.83
N ASN A 199 16.05 -3.55 -16.65
CA ASN A 199 17.29 -3.50 -15.89
C ASN A 199 17.53 -4.75 -15.03
N GLY A 200 16.66 -5.76 -15.12
CA GLY A 200 16.74 -7.02 -14.38
C GLY A 200 16.38 -6.91 -12.90
N ARG A 201 15.93 -5.74 -12.42
CA ARG A 201 15.31 -5.61 -11.11
C ARG A 201 13.84 -5.99 -11.23
N HIS A 202 13.42 -6.85 -10.33
CA HIS A 202 12.03 -7.31 -10.26
C HIS A 202 11.50 -7.08 -8.86
N GLN A 203 10.19 -6.89 -8.78
CA GLN A 203 9.47 -6.70 -7.51
C GLN A 203 9.39 -8.01 -6.72
#